data_AF-A0A8J6E700-F1
#
_entry.id   AF-A0A8J6E700-F1
#
_cell.length_a   1.000
_cell.length_b   1.000
_cell.length_c   1.000
_cell.angle_alpha   90.00
_cell.angle_beta   90.00
_cell.angle_gamma   90.00
#
_symmetry.space_group_name_H-M   'P 1'
#
loop_
_entity.id
_entity.type
_entity.pdbx_description
1 polymer ?
#
loop_
_entity_poly.entity_id
_entity_poly.type
_entity_poly.pdbx_seq_one_letter_code
_entity_poly.pdbx_strand_id
1 'polypeptide(L)'
;MLAAAPPQEQKQMLGERLFPLIQAMHPSLAGKITGMLLEIDNSELLHMLESPESLRSKVEEAVAVLQAHQAKKDAAQKVGIVAATS
;
A
#
# COMPACT_ATOMS: atom_id res chain seq x y z
N MET A 1 -5.45 23.32 5.08
CA MET A 1 -6.26 23.43 3.85
C MET A 1 -5.81 22.35 2.87
N LEU A 2 -6.42 21.15 2.92
CA LEU A 2 -6.09 20.08 1.95
C LEU A 2 -6.61 20.46 0.55
N ALA A 3 -7.81 21.03 0.44
CA ALA A 3 -8.44 21.39 -0.84
C ALA A 3 -7.71 22.48 -1.66
N ALA A 4 -6.81 23.25 -1.05
CA ALA A 4 -6.08 24.34 -1.73
C ALA A 4 -4.71 23.90 -2.28
N ALA A 5 -4.22 22.73 -1.87
CA ALA A 5 -2.93 22.20 -2.32
C ALA A 5 -3.10 21.48 -3.68
N PRO A 6 -2.08 21.46 -4.55
CA PRO A 6 -2.06 20.65 -5.76
C PRO A 6 -2.36 19.17 -5.45
N PRO A 7 -3.00 18.42 -6.36
CA PRO A 7 -3.42 17.03 -6.09
C PRO A 7 -2.30 16.12 -5.57
N GLN A 8 -1.08 16.31 -6.05
CA GLN A 8 0.08 15.54 -5.62
C GLN A 8 0.50 15.83 -4.17
N GLU A 9 0.39 17.10 -3.74
CA GLU A 9 0.67 17.50 -2.36
C GLU A 9 -0.42 16.99 -1.41
N GLN A 10 -1.69 16.96 -1.85
CA GLN A 10 -2.77 16.33 -1.08
C GLN A 10 -2.49 14.86 -0.79
N LYS A 11 -2.04 14.11 -1.80
CA LYS A 11 -1.65 12.69 -1.64
C LYS A 11 -0.49 12.54 -0.67
N GLN A 12 0.52 13.41 -0.76
CA GLN A 12 1.64 13.38 0.17
C GLN A 12 1.18 13.61 1.61
N MET A 13 0.34 14.62 1.85
CA MET A 13 -0.21 14.90 3.17
C MET A 13 -1.06 13.74 3.71
N LEU A 14 -1.87 13.09 2.86
CA LEU A 14 -2.64 11.90 3.23
C LEU A 14 -1.71 10.72 3.57
N GLY A 15 -0.64 10.55 2.79
CA GLY A 15 0.37 9.51 3.01
C GLY A 15 1.06 9.64 4.36
N GLU A 16 1.46 10.85 4.73
CA GLU A 16 2.07 11.15 6.04
C GLU A 16 1.14 10.83 7.21
N ARG A 17 -0.19 10.95 7.02
CA ARG A 17 -1.20 10.59 8.03
C ARG A 17 -1.48 9.09 8.08
N LEU A 18 -1.54 8.43 6.92
CA LEU A 18 -1.82 6.99 6.81
C LEU A 18 -0.64 6.14 7.26
N PHE A 19 0.59 6.55 6.94
CA PHE A 19 1.79 5.77 7.19
C PHE A 19 1.95 5.29 8.65
N PRO A 20 1.87 6.15 9.70
CA PRO A 20 2.04 5.69 11.07
C PRO A 20 0.96 4.70 11.52
N LEU A 21 -0.27 4.85 11.02
CA LEU A 21 -1.37 3.93 11.32
C LEU A 21 -1.12 2.55 10.71
N ILE A 22 -0.69 2.52 9.45
CA ILE A 22 -0.36 1.29 8.73
C ILE A 22 0.90 0.65 9.34
N GLN A 23 1.90 1.46 9.72
CA GLN A 23 3.14 0.99 10.34
C GLN A 23 2.87 0.28 11.67
N ALA A 24 1.90 0.74 12.45
CA ALA A 24 1.50 0.05 13.68
C ALA A 24 0.90 -1.35 13.43
N MET A 25 0.30 -1.57 12.25
CA MET A 25 -0.31 -2.85 11.87
C MET A 25 0.67 -3.79 11.15
N HIS A 26 1.41 -3.26 10.17
CA HIS A 26 2.30 -4.01 9.28
C HIS A 26 3.65 -3.27 9.12
N PRO A 27 4.54 -3.28 10.12
CA PRO A 27 5.76 -2.45 10.13
C PRO A 27 6.67 -2.67 8.92
N SER A 28 6.80 -3.92 8.46
CA SER A 28 7.69 -4.31 7.36
C SER A 28 7.15 -3.96 5.97
N LEU A 29 5.83 -3.82 5.83
CA LEU A 29 5.16 -3.55 4.55
C LEU A 29 4.57 -2.14 4.47
N ALA A 30 4.66 -1.35 5.55
CA ALA A 30 4.03 -0.05 5.68
C ALA A 30 4.23 0.85 4.46
N GLY A 31 5.47 1.06 4.01
CA GLY A 31 5.74 1.91 2.85
C GLY A 31 5.10 1.43 1.55
N LYS A 32 5.08 0.11 1.31
CA LYS A 32 4.45 -0.46 0.10
C LYS A 32 2.93 -0.35 0.17
N ILE A 33 2.34 -0.65 1.33
CA ILE A 33 0.90 -0.56 1.54
C ILE A 33 0.44 0.89 1.43
N THR A 34 1.12 1.83 2.09
CA THR A 34 0.80 3.27 1.97
C THR A 34 0.89 3.73 0.51
N GLY A 35 1.94 3.35 -0.22
CA GLY A 35 2.05 3.66 -1.64
C GLY A 35 0.88 3.12 -2.47
N MET A 36 0.45 1.88 -2.23
CA MET A 36 -0.71 1.30 -2.91
C MET A 36 -2.03 1.99 -2.55
N LEU A 37 -2.23 2.33 -1.27
CA LEU A 37 -3.44 3.02 -0.82
C LEU A 37 -3.53 4.45 -1.38
N LEU A 38 -2.40 5.11 -1.60
CA LEU A 38 -2.37 6.45 -2.19
C LEU A 38 -2.86 6.50 -3.64
N GLU A 39 -3.01 5.36 -4.32
CA GLU A 39 -3.64 5.31 -5.65
C GLU A 39 -5.18 5.47 -5.56
N ILE A 40 -5.79 5.29 -4.38
CA ILE A 40 -7.23 5.42 -4.14
C ILE A 40 -7.63 6.90 -4.06
N ASP A 41 -8.83 7.27 -4.51
CA ASP A 41 -9.33 8.65 -4.46
C ASP A 41 -9.23 9.32 -3.06
N ASN A 42 -8.96 10.63 -3.06
CA ASN A 42 -8.74 11.38 -1.81
C ASN A 42 -9.94 11.35 -0.87
N SER A 43 -11.17 11.32 -1.40
CA SER A 43 -12.41 11.20 -0.61
C SER A 43 -12.48 9.89 0.16
N GLU A 44 -12.11 8.78 -0.48
CA GLU A 44 -12.09 7.46 0.15
C GLU A 44 -10.95 7.35 1.16
N LEU A 45 -9.77 7.90 0.85
CA LEU A 45 -8.66 8.00 1.81
C LEU A 45 -9.01 8.80 3.07
N LEU A 46 -9.77 9.89 2.92
CA LEU A 46 -10.27 10.67 4.05
C LEU A 46 -11.26 9.85 4.89
N HIS A 47 -12.18 9.13 4.26
CA HIS A 47 -13.10 8.24 4.97
C HIS A 47 -12.35 7.13 5.73
N MET A 48 -11.28 6.56 5.15
CA MET A 48 -10.43 5.58 5.82
C MET A 48 -9.70 6.16 7.05
N LEU A 49 -9.30 7.43 7.01
CA LEU A 49 -8.69 8.10 8.17
C LEU A 49 -9.70 8.30 9.32
N GLU A 50 -10.98 8.42 9.01
CA GLU A 50 -12.07 8.58 9.98
C GLU A 50 -12.62 7.23 10.48
N SER A 51 -12.44 6.15 9.71
CA SER A 51 -12.95 4.81 10.01
C SER A 51 -11.82 3.77 10.13
N PRO A 52 -11.43 3.39 11.36
CA PRO A 52 -10.41 2.38 11.59
C PRO A 52 -10.71 1.01 10.97
N GLU A 53 -12.00 0.64 10.90
CA GLU A 53 -12.44 -0.61 10.27
C GLU A 53 -12.23 -0.57 8.75
N SER A 54 -12.58 0.54 8.11
CA SER A 54 -12.37 0.75 6.67
C SER A 54 -10.89 0.72 6.33
N LEU A 55 -10.05 1.41 7.12
CA LEU A 55 -8.60 1.38 6.97
C LEU A 55 -8.06 -0.05 7.09
N ARG A 56 -8.47 -0.79 8.13
CA ARG A 56 -8.02 -2.17 8.35
C ARG A 56 -8.39 -3.06 7.18
N SER A 57 -9.64 -3.01 6.70
CA SER A 57 -10.08 -3.83 5.56
C SER A 57 -9.19 -3.59 4.33
N LYS A 58 -8.94 -2.33 3.98
CA LYS A 58 -8.12 -1.98 2.83
C LYS A 58 -6.65 -2.33 2.99
N VAL A 59 -6.12 -2.23 4.20
CA VAL A 59 -4.76 -2.68 4.51
C VAL A 59 -4.63 -4.19 4.29
N GLU A 60 -5.59 -4.99 4.75
CA GLU A 60 -5.56 -6.45 4.55
C GLU A 60 -5.70 -6.84 3.06
N GLU A 61 -6.54 -6.14 2.30
CA GLU A 61 -6.61 -6.31 0.84
C GLU A 61 -5.25 -6.03 0.17
N ALA A 62 -4.60 -4.91 0.52
CA ALA A 62 -3.30 -4.54 -0.01
C ALA A 62 -2.20 -5.56 0.38
N VAL A 63 -2.23 -6.08 1.61
CA VAL A 63 -1.32 -7.14 2.06
C VAL A 63 -1.49 -8.40 1.21
N ALA A 64 -2.72 -8.85 0.99
CA ALA A 64 -3.00 -10.03 0.17
C ALA A 64 -2.48 -9.87 -1.27
N VAL A 65 -2.66 -8.69 -1.86
CA VAL A 65 -2.13 -8.37 -3.19
C VAL A 65 -0.60 -8.39 -3.19
N LEU A 66 0.06 -7.76 -2.21
CA LEU A 66 1.52 -7.76 -2.10
C LEU A 66 2.10 -9.17 -1.95
N GLN A 67 1.47 -10.00 -1.13
CA GLN A 67 1.89 -11.40 -0.95
C GLN A 67 1.73 -12.22 -2.23
N ALA A 68 0.60 -12.07 -2.93
CA ALA A 68 0.37 -12.75 -4.20
C ALA A 68 1.39 -12.32 -5.28
N HIS A 69 1.73 -11.03 -5.33
CA HIS A 69 2.75 -10.52 -6.24
C HIS A 69 4.15 -11.03 -5.88
N GLN A 70 4.50 -11.10 -4.60
CA GLN A 70 5.80 -11.63 -4.16
C GLN A 70 5.94 -13.12 -4.48
N ALA A 71 4.92 -13.93 -4.19
CA ALA A 71 4.92 -15.36 -4.52
C ALA A 71 5.11 -15.60 -6.03
N LYS A 72 4.50 -14.76 -6.88
CA LYS A 72 4.70 -14.82 -8.35
C LYS A 72 6.13 -14.44 -8.75
N LYS A 73 6.73 -13.40 -8.14
CA LYS A 73 8.12 -13.00 -8.43
C LYS A 73 9.11 -14.09 -8.03
N ASP A 74 8.91 -14.70 -6.86
CA ASP A 74 9.79 -15.75 -6.36
C ASP A 74 9.69 -17.03 -7.23
N ALA A 75 8.50 -17.36 -7.72
CA ALA A 75 8.31 -18.46 -8.67
C ALA A 75 9.00 -18.19 -10.02
N ALA A 76 8.86 -16.98 -10.57
CA ALA A 76 9.48 -16.60 -11.83
C ALA A 76 11.03 -16.60 -11.76
N GLN A 77 11.60 -16.16 -10.63
CA GLN A 77 13.04 -16.12 -10.43
C GLN A 77 13.65 -17.52 -10.27
N LYS A 78 12.92 -18.47 -9.64
CA LYS A 78 13.36 -19.86 -9.52
C LYS A 78 13.37 -20.59 -10.86
N VAL A 79 12.41 -20.33 -11.75
CA VAL A 79 12.38 -20.95 -13.09
C VAL A 79 13.52 -20.43 -13.98
N GLY A 80 13.88 -19.14 -13.87
CA GLY A 80 14.98 -18.55 -14.64
C GLY A 80 16.37 -19.09 -14.29
N ILE A 81 16.61 -19.49 -13.03
CA ILE A 81 17.89 -20.03 -12.59
C ILE A 81 18.09 -21.48 -13.07
N VAL A 82 17.02 -22.29 -13.08
CA VAL A 82 17.10 -23.69 -13.52
C VAL A 82 17.35 -23.80 -15.03
N ALA A 83 16.91 -22.81 -15.83
CA ALA A 83 17.12 -22.77 -17.27
C ALA A 83 18.54 -22.37 -17.70
N ALA A 84 19.34 -21.74 -16.82
CA ALA A 84 20.68 -21.24 -17.14
C ALA A 84 21.83 -22.22 -16.79
N THR A 85 21.52 -23.36 -16.17
CA THR A 85 22.50 -24.38 -15.76
C THR A 85 22.40 -25.69 -16.53
N SER A 86 21.71 -25.70 -17.69
CA SER A 86 21.58 -26.87 -18.57
C SER A 86 22.33 -26.65 -19.88
#